data_AF-A0A843VEC1-F1
#
_entry.id   AF-A0A843VEC1-F1
#
_cell.length_a   1.000
_cell.length_b   1.000
_cell.length_c   1.000
_cell.angle_alpha   90.00
_cell.angle_beta   90.00
_cell.angle_gamma   90.00
#
_symmetry.space_group_name_H-M   'P 1'
#
loop_
_entity.id
_entity.type
_entity.pdbx_description
1 polymer ?
#
loop_
_entity_poly.entity_id
_entity_poly.type
_entity_poly.pdbx_seq_one_letter_code
_entity_poly.pdbx_strand_id
1 'polypeptide(L)'
;MGCTSSISRRCAMGRRRRRSTVPMVAIFVPSLRVPAAVDLVRPLRGFVSRDVVERLSGLRSRIVLLAEQDIISVVSELQRALEEYVPVLLGLTSKENQLDGLVEFRWKNLENDGQETRLASAWYELLSVMHMRAMLSLLEANMKLVPKESSDDSEVSVSEDSKKAAVDLLLKASGYLNYCINHILVRCPLQIRQDLPHDLQDGVLEATCIQALGQGIEMQLGLAAESDKATLSVKRRLACEQVSYFAQAHYCLSGCITNGVYGKKHILFIKWKYLEAKASAYYYHGLLLNKGPEPSNHVSAACCHLASDELLLDSKRACLSFCLAAPVTRVPPVWGVMKHLHKKIPDMASRKAQMYAYLLDEEREFQTLPEIPEFSLSLKPEDFELPDIDASWDGGNWQPEIQSLKEHLMDED
;
A
#
# COMPACT_ATOMS: atom_id res chain seq x y z
N MET A 1 12.53 -6.65 65.41
CA MET A 1 12.82 -5.60 64.42
C MET A 1 12.83 -6.21 63.02
N GLY A 2 12.00 -5.68 62.10
CA GLY A 2 12.05 -5.79 60.62
C GLY A 2 11.81 -7.19 60.00
N CYS A 3 10.67 -7.60 59.45
CA CYS A 3 9.77 -7.03 58.41
C CYS A 3 10.44 -6.78 57.05
N THR A 4 10.23 -7.69 56.09
CA THR A 4 9.86 -7.35 54.70
C THR A 4 8.93 -8.40 54.11
N SER A 5 7.86 -7.92 53.51
CA SER A 5 6.62 -8.57 53.11
C SER A 5 6.68 -9.29 51.76
N SER A 6 5.94 -10.39 51.69
CA SER A 6 5.52 -11.12 50.49
C SER A 6 4.68 -10.26 49.54
N ILE A 7 5.01 -10.23 48.24
CA ILE A 7 4.12 -9.72 47.19
C ILE A 7 3.68 -10.85 46.26
N SER A 8 2.36 -10.88 46.11
CA SER A 8 1.46 -11.80 45.42
C SER A 8 1.81 -12.12 43.97
N ARG A 9 1.87 -13.42 43.65
CA ARG A 9 1.59 -13.95 42.30
C ARG A 9 0.14 -13.62 41.94
N ARG A 10 -0.07 -12.68 41.02
CA ARG A 10 -1.30 -12.59 40.23
C ARG A 10 -0.96 -12.63 38.75
N CYS A 11 -1.40 -13.74 38.15
CA CYS A 11 -1.72 -13.99 36.75
C CYS A 11 -1.23 -12.97 35.70
N ALA A 12 -0.11 -13.29 35.05
CA ALA A 12 0.11 -12.91 33.65
C ALA A 12 -0.09 -14.18 32.80
N MET A 13 -1.35 -14.49 32.49
CA MET A 13 -1.69 -15.52 31.52
C MET A 13 -1.09 -15.17 30.15
N GLY A 14 -0.24 -16.06 29.64
CA GLY A 14 -0.35 -16.51 28.26
C GLY A 14 0.02 -15.54 27.13
N ARG A 15 1.16 -14.83 27.18
CA ARG A 15 1.80 -14.43 25.91
C ARG A 15 2.53 -15.64 25.32
N ARG A 16 1.81 -16.47 24.56
CA ARG A 16 2.44 -17.43 23.64
C ARG A 16 3.39 -16.63 22.74
N ARG A 17 4.70 -16.81 22.90
CA ARG A 17 5.69 -16.41 21.90
C ARG A 17 5.34 -17.14 20.60
N ARG A 18 4.59 -16.49 19.71
CA ARG A 18 4.38 -16.97 18.33
C ARG A 18 5.76 -17.06 17.68
N ARG A 19 6.10 -18.21 17.10
CA ARG A 19 7.23 -18.32 16.18
C ARG A 19 6.91 -17.36 15.02
N SER A 20 7.58 -16.21 14.95
CA SER A 20 7.34 -15.25 13.87
C SER A 20 8.00 -15.79 12.61
N THR A 21 7.22 -16.41 11.74
CA THR A 21 7.65 -16.68 10.37
C THR A 21 7.91 -15.32 9.71
N VAL A 22 9.15 -15.07 9.28
CA VAL A 22 9.51 -13.82 8.59
C VAL A 22 8.66 -13.71 7.31
N PRO A 23 7.91 -12.62 7.09
CA PRO A 23 6.97 -12.53 5.99
C PRO A 23 7.67 -12.47 4.63
N MET A 24 7.04 -13.07 3.62
CA MET A 24 7.43 -13.00 2.22
C MET A 24 6.62 -11.91 1.52
N VAL A 25 7.28 -11.08 0.72
CA VAL A 25 6.70 -9.85 0.15
C VAL A 25 6.79 -9.85 -1.37
N ALA A 26 5.70 -10.21 -2.05
CA ALA A 26 5.52 -9.97 -3.48
C ALA A 26 4.90 -8.58 -3.73
N ILE A 27 3.90 -8.20 -2.92
CA ILE A 27 3.31 -6.87 -2.85
C ILE A 27 3.64 -6.27 -1.48
N PHE A 28 4.25 -5.07 -1.48
CA PHE A 28 4.61 -4.40 -0.24
C PHE A 28 3.44 -3.55 0.26
N VAL A 29 3.15 -3.66 1.55
CA VAL A 29 2.15 -2.86 2.26
C VAL A 29 2.89 -1.80 3.08
N PRO A 30 2.86 -0.51 2.69
CA PRO A 30 3.68 0.52 3.32
C PRO A 30 3.31 0.97 4.72
N SER A 31 2.10 0.75 5.21
CA SER A 31 1.75 0.96 6.62
C SER A 31 0.34 0.46 6.86
N LEU A 32 0.11 -0.42 7.83
CA LEU A 32 -1.24 -0.84 8.19
C LEU A 32 -1.66 -0.27 9.56
N ARG A 33 -2.70 0.55 9.54
CA ARG A 33 -3.36 1.07 10.74
C ARG A 33 -4.60 0.27 11.07
N VAL A 34 -4.85 0.07 12.37
CA VAL A 34 -6.05 -0.58 12.89
C VAL A 34 -6.75 0.31 13.93
N PRO A 35 -8.09 0.27 14.02
CA PRO A 35 -8.81 1.08 14.99
C PRO A 35 -8.58 0.54 16.40
N ALA A 36 -8.48 1.44 17.38
CA ALA A 36 -8.59 1.09 18.80
C ALA A 36 -10.00 1.39 19.29
N ALA A 37 -10.46 0.75 20.37
CA ALA A 37 -11.78 1.00 20.95
C ALA A 37 -12.01 2.50 21.24
N VAL A 38 -13.23 3.00 21.00
CA VAL A 38 -13.62 4.41 21.25
C VAL A 38 -15.02 4.41 21.85
N ASP A 39 -15.30 5.33 22.76
CA ASP A 39 -16.66 5.55 23.26
C ASP A 39 -17.41 6.47 22.29
N LEU A 40 -18.26 5.86 21.46
CA LEU A 40 -19.15 6.57 20.54
C LEU A 40 -20.46 6.99 21.21
N VAL A 41 -20.82 6.38 22.35
CA VAL A 41 -22.13 6.54 22.96
C VAL A 41 -22.22 7.85 23.72
N ARG A 42 -21.21 8.18 24.54
CA ARG A 42 -21.24 9.41 25.34
C ARG A 42 -21.19 10.69 24.50
N PRO A 43 -20.27 10.83 23.51
CA PRO A 43 -20.14 12.10 22.80
C PRO A 43 -21.26 12.39 21.80
N LEU A 44 -21.94 11.34 21.30
CA LEU A 44 -23.06 11.49 20.35
C LEU A 44 -24.43 11.50 21.04
N ARG A 45 -24.47 11.31 22.37
CA ARG A 45 -25.73 11.30 23.13
C ARG A 45 -26.44 12.65 22.99
N GLY A 46 -27.72 12.60 22.61
CA GLY A 46 -28.56 13.79 22.43
C GLY A 46 -28.34 14.54 21.11
N PHE A 47 -27.33 14.15 20.33
CA PHE A 47 -27.08 14.66 18.98
C PHE A 47 -27.54 13.69 17.89
N VAL A 48 -27.53 12.39 18.19
CA VAL A 48 -27.84 11.31 17.25
C VAL A 48 -28.78 10.29 17.91
N SER A 49 -29.58 9.61 17.11
CA SER A 49 -30.58 8.66 17.58
C SER A 49 -29.88 7.46 18.19
N ARG A 50 -30.53 6.85 19.17
CA ARG A 50 -29.97 5.69 19.88
C ARG A 50 -29.62 4.57 18.91
N ASP A 51 -30.47 4.31 17.93
CA ASP A 51 -30.29 3.23 16.95
C ASP A 51 -29.04 3.45 16.07
N VAL A 52 -28.83 4.68 15.60
CA VAL A 52 -27.63 5.04 14.80
C VAL A 52 -26.37 4.91 15.65
N VAL A 53 -26.39 5.40 16.89
CA VAL A 53 -25.24 5.30 17.81
C VAL A 53 -24.91 3.84 18.13
N GLU A 54 -25.92 3.01 18.41
CA GLU A 54 -25.74 1.58 18.67
C GLU A 54 -25.18 0.85 17.43
N ARG A 55 -25.71 1.16 16.23
CA ARG A 55 -25.23 0.58 14.96
C ARG A 55 -23.79 0.98 14.66
N LEU A 56 -23.45 2.27 14.77
CA LEU A 56 -22.10 2.79 14.56
C LEU A 56 -21.11 2.13 15.55
N SER A 57 -21.51 2.05 16.83
CA SER A 57 -20.71 1.42 17.89
C SER A 57 -20.49 -0.08 17.65
N GLY A 58 -21.55 -0.81 17.26
CA GLY A 58 -21.50 -2.25 16.97
C GLY A 58 -20.58 -2.58 15.79
N LEU A 59 -20.74 -1.86 14.67
CA LEU A 59 -19.92 -2.04 13.46
C LEU A 59 -18.45 -1.72 13.73
N ARG A 60 -18.16 -0.59 14.39
CA ARG A 60 -16.79 -0.22 14.74
C ARG A 60 -16.15 -1.20 15.71
N SER A 61 -16.91 -1.67 16.71
CA SER A 61 -16.44 -2.69 17.66
C SER A 61 -16.11 -4.02 16.97
N ARG A 62 -16.91 -4.44 15.99
CA ARG A 62 -16.62 -5.63 15.17
C ARG A 62 -15.30 -5.48 14.41
N ILE A 63 -15.02 -4.32 13.82
CA ILE A 63 -13.74 -4.08 13.13
C ILE A 63 -12.57 -4.16 14.12
N VAL A 64 -12.69 -3.53 15.29
CA VAL A 64 -11.66 -3.58 16.35
C VAL A 64 -11.39 -5.04 16.76
N LEU A 65 -12.42 -5.83 17.01
CA LEU A 65 -12.28 -7.25 17.40
C LEU A 65 -11.64 -8.12 16.32
N LEU A 66 -11.96 -7.87 15.04
CA LEU A 66 -11.32 -8.55 13.92
C LEU A 66 -9.83 -8.15 13.81
N ALA A 67 -9.52 -6.87 14.02
CA ALA A 67 -8.15 -6.36 13.93
C ALA A 67 -7.23 -6.85 15.07
N GLU A 68 -7.79 -7.34 16.18
CA GLU A 68 -7.03 -8.01 17.26
C GLU A 68 -6.57 -9.42 16.89
N GLN A 69 -7.18 -10.02 15.85
CA GLN A 69 -6.81 -11.34 15.36
C GLN A 69 -5.59 -11.26 14.42
N ASP A 70 -5.19 -12.42 13.88
CA ASP A 70 -4.20 -12.42 12.80
C ASP A 70 -4.84 -11.88 11.52
N ILE A 71 -4.50 -10.63 11.15
CA ILE A 71 -5.11 -9.90 10.04
C ILE A 71 -5.08 -10.72 8.74
N ILE A 72 -3.99 -11.45 8.50
CA ILE A 72 -3.84 -12.29 7.29
C ILE A 72 -4.97 -13.34 7.20
N SER A 73 -5.44 -13.86 8.34
CA SER A 73 -6.51 -14.86 8.40
C SER A 73 -7.93 -14.28 8.29
N VAL A 74 -8.10 -12.96 8.45
CA VAL A 74 -9.42 -12.30 8.51
C VAL A 74 -9.56 -11.13 7.52
N VAL A 75 -8.71 -11.08 6.48
CA VAL A 75 -8.70 -9.97 5.49
C VAL A 75 -10.08 -9.78 4.86
N SER A 76 -10.74 -10.85 4.42
CA SER A 76 -12.04 -10.80 3.76
C SER A 76 -13.15 -10.35 4.72
N GLU A 77 -13.13 -10.82 5.96
CA GLU A 77 -14.07 -10.43 7.00
C GLU A 77 -13.91 -8.96 7.39
N LEU A 78 -12.66 -8.47 7.46
CA LEU A 78 -12.34 -7.06 7.72
C LEU A 78 -12.82 -6.16 6.58
N GLN A 79 -12.56 -6.52 5.32
CA GLN A 79 -13.05 -5.76 4.15
C GLN A 79 -14.58 -5.60 4.19
N ARG A 80 -15.30 -6.70 4.43
CA ARG A 80 -16.76 -6.68 4.56
C ARG A 80 -17.23 -5.83 5.74
N ALA A 81 -16.57 -5.93 6.90
CA ALA A 81 -16.92 -5.12 8.06
C ALA A 81 -16.71 -3.62 7.82
N LEU A 82 -15.65 -3.25 7.09
CA LEU A 82 -15.40 -1.86 6.67
C LEU A 82 -16.45 -1.39 5.67
N GLU A 83 -16.85 -2.24 4.71
CA GLU A 83 -17.93 -1.95 3.75
C GLU A 83 -19.26 -1.66 4.43
N GLU A 84 -19.62 -2.44 5.45
CA GLU A 84 -20.82 -2.22 6.26
C GLU A 84 -20.73 -0.95 7.12
N TYR A 85 -19.51 -0.58 7.57
CA TYR A 85 -19.28 0.56 8.45
C TYR A 85 -19.33 1.92 7.73
N VAL A 86 -18.81 2.00 6.52
CA VAL A 86 -18.67 3.26 5.77
C VAL A 86 -20.00 4.01 5.63
N PRO A 87 -21.12 3.43 5.16
CA PRO A 87 -22.40 4.14 5.01
C PRO A 87 -22.88 4.83 6.29
N VAL A 88 -22.69 4.17 7.45
CA VAL A 88 -23.12 4.70 8.76
C VAL A 88 -22.16 5.80 9.22
N LEU A 89 -20.84 5.62 9.00
CA LEU A 89 -19.82 6.63 9.31
C LEU A 89 -20.01 7.92 8.51
N LEU A 90 -20.46 7.84 7.25
CA LEU A 90 -20.62 9.01 6.39
C LEU A 90 -21.61 10.04 6.95
N GLY A 91 -22.62 9.61 7.72
CA GLY A 91 -23.52 10.53 8.40
C GLY A 91 -22.82 11.44 9.42
N LEU A 92 -21.70 11.01 10.02
CA LEU A 92 -20.87 11.87 10.88
C LEU A 92 -20.10 12.93 10.08
N THR A 93 -19.86 12.70 8.79
CA THR A 93 -19.16 13.65 7.90
C THR A 93 -20.10 14.64 7.21
N SER A 94 -21.42 14.43 7.33
CA SER A 94 -22.41 15.34 6.76
C SER A 94 -22.35 16.70 7.46
N LYS A 95 -22.22 17.78 6.66
CA LYS A 95 -22.20 19.15 7.18
C LYS A 95 -23.50 19.54 7.87
N GLU A 96 -24.62 18.95 7.44
CA GLU A 96 -25.94 19.23 8.00
C GLU A 96 -26.04 18.79 9.47
N ASN A 97 -25.33 17.72 9.82
CA ASN A 97 -25.41 17.12 11.15
C ASN A 97 -24.49 17.81 12.18
N GLN A 98 -23.48 18.57 11.73
CA GLN A 98 -22.51 19.29 12.60
C GLN A 98 -21.84 18.40 13.67
N LEU A 99 -21.52 17.15 13.32
CA LEU A 99 -20.99 16.15 14.25
C LEU A 99 -19.45 15.99 14.22
N ASP A 100 -18.77 16.64 13.27
CA ASP A 100 -17.32 16.60 13.17
C ASP A 100 -16.68 17.21 14.44
N GLY A 101 -15.68 16.54 14.99
CA GLY A 101 -15.03 16.95 16.24
C GLY A 101 -15.68 16.47 17.54
N LEU A 102 -16.89 15.89 17.51
CA LEU A 102 -17.53 15.39 18.74
C LEU A 102 -16.86 14.12 19.29
N VAL A 103 -16.35 13.26 18.40
CA VAL A 103 -15.73 11.99 18.79
C VAL A 103 -14.22 12.05 18.53
N GLU A 104 -13.43 11.76 19.56
CA GLU A 104 -11.99 11.51 19.43
C GLU A 104 -11.73 10.08 18.96
N PHE A 105 -11.36 9.93 17.69
CA PHE A 105 -11.07 8.63 17.09
C PHE A 105 -9.65 8.19 17.33
N ARG A 106 -9.46 6.88 17.59
CA ARG A 106 -8.19 6.29 17.96
C ARG A 106 -7.78 5.20 16.99
N TRP A 107 -6.56 5.31 16.47
CA TRP A 107 -5.96 4.35 15.54
C TRP A 107 -4.53 4.04 15.94
N LYS A 108 -4.12 2.79 15.74
CA LYS A 108 -2.77 2.31 16.03
C LYS A 108 -2.11 1.89 14.74
N ASN A 109 -0.87 2.32 14.55
CA ASN A 109 -0.01 1.78 13.51
C ASN A 109 0.59 0.46 13.99
N LEU A 110 0.49 -0.60 13.19
CA LEU A 110 0.97 -1.94 13.58
C LEU A 110 2.49 -2.08 13.52
N GLU A 111 3.18 -1.19 12.81
CA GLU A 111 4.61 -1.34 12.50
C GLU A 111 5.51 -0.35 13.25
N ASN A 112 4.96 0.71 13.87
CA ASN A 112 5.71 1.73 14.63
C ASN A 112 5.44 1.64 16.14
N ASP A 113 5.92 0.58 16.81
CA ASP A 113 5.80 0.33 18.27
C ASP A 113 4.38 0.50 18.86
N GLY A 114 3.34 0.44 18.03
CA GLY A 114 1.96 0.68 18.44
C GLY A 114 1.63 2.15 18.72
N GLN A 115 2.33 3.11 18.11
CA GLN A 115 2.02 4.53 18.25
C GLN A 115 0.54 4.77 17.91
N GLU A 116 -0.19 5.22 18.91
CA GLU A 116 -1.60 5.52 18.83
C GLU A 116 -1.76 6.99 18.46
N THR A 117 -2.55 7.24 17.41
CA THR A 117 -2.96 8.59 17.01
C THR A 117 -4.41 8.80 17.44
N ARG A 118 -4.67 9.96 18.03
CA ARG A 118 -5.99 10.38 18.51
C ARG A 118 -6.33 11.70 17.86
N LEU A 119 -7.43 11.76 17.12
CA LEU A 119 -7.89 13.00 16.50
C LEU A 119 -9.41 13.06 16.59
N ALA A 120 -9.91 14.21 17.04
CA ALA A 120 -11.32 14.51 17.06
C ALA A 120 -11.80 14.97 15.68
N SER A 121 -12.01 14.01 14.76
CA SER A 121 -12.58 14.29 13.44
C SER A 121 -13.17 13.05 12.79
N ALA A 122 -14.40 13.18 12.28
CA ALA A 122 -15.05 12.15 11.49
C ALA A 122 -14.37 11.96 10.12
N TRP A 123 -13.81 13.03 9.55
CA TRP A 123 -13.01 12.94 8.32
C TRP A 123 -11.73 12.14 8.52
N TYR A 124 -11.09 12.26 9.68
CA TYR A 124 -9.93 11.43 10.02
C TYR A 124 -10.30 9.95 10.18
N GLU A 125 -11.44 9.63 10.82
CA GLU A 125 -11.93 8.25 10.88
C GLU A 125 -12.19 7.70 9.47
N LEU A 126 -12.88 8.46 8.61
CA LEU A 126 -13.18 8.04 7.25
C LEU A 126 -11.90 7.81 6.43
N LEU A 127 -10.93 8.73 6.52
CA LEU A 127 -9.62 8.59 5.90
C LEU A 127 -8.92 7.31 6.37
N SER A 128 -8.92 7.04 7.67
CA SER A 128 -8.25 5.87 8.26
C SER A 128 -8.92 4.56 7.86
N VAL A 129 -10.26 4.53 7.79
CA VAL A 129 -11.06 3.39 7.29
C VAL A 129 -10.75 3.11 5.83
N MET A 130 -10.76 4.14 4.97
CA MET A 130 -10.50 3.98 3.55
C MET A 130 -9.05 3.60 3.27
N HIS A 131 -8.10 4.16 4.02
CA HIS A 131 -6.71 3.73 3.99
C HIS A 131 -6.56 2.24 4.40
N MET A 132 -7.23 1.81 5.48
CA MET A 132 -7.22 0.40 5.90
C MET A 132 -7.77 -0.51 4.80
N ARG A 133 -8.86 -0.13 4.11
CA ARG A 133 -9.39 -0.89 2.96
C ARG A 133 -8.36 -1.02 1.84
N ALA A 134 -7.66 0.05 1.50
CA ALA A 134 -6.58 0.01 0.50
C ALA A 134 -5.45 -0.95 0.91
N MET A 135 -4.99 -0.86 2.15
CA MET A 135 -3.90 -1.71 2.64
C MET A 135 -4.29 -3.18 2.70
N LEU A 136 -5.54 -3.49 3.06
CA LEU A 136 -6.08 -4.85 3.01
C LEU A 136 -6.17 -5.37 1.57
N SER A 137 -6.50 -4.54 0.58
CA SER A 137 -6.46 -4.92 -0.84
C SER A 137 -5.04 -5.23 -1.32
N LEU A 138 -4.04 -4.44 -0.92
CA LEU A 138 -2.62 -4.74 -1.18
C LEU A 138 -2.18 -6.05 -0.51
N LEU A 139 -2.61 -6.27 0.74
CA LEU A 139 -2.31 -7.50 1.48
C LEU A 139 -2.93 -8.73 0.80
N GLU A 140 -4.18 -8.63 0.34
CA GLU A 140 -4.84 -9.70 -0.39
C GLU A 140 -4.12 -9.98 -1.72
N ALA A 141 -3.68 -8.94 -2.44
CA ALA A 141 -2.87 -9.10 -3.65
C ALA A 141 -1.56 -9.84 -3.35
N ASN A 142 -0.88 -9.52 -2.24
CA ASN A 142 0.30 -10.26 -1.79
C ASN A 142 -0.03 -11.75 -1.57
N MET A 143 -1.16 -12.06 -0.94
CA MET A 143 -1.60 -13.44 -0.67
C MET A 143 -1.91 -14.25 -1.94
N LYS A 144 -2.34 -13.60 -3.04
CA LYS A 144 -2.51 -14.27 -4.34
C LYS A 144 -1.18 -14.68 -4.98
N LEU A 145 -0.11 -13.96 -4.66
CA LEU A 145 1.19 -14.10 -5.34
C LEU A 145 2.21 -14.88 -4.52
N VAL A 146 2.07 -14.93 -3.20
CA VAL A 146 2.96 -15.71 -2.33
C VAL A 146 2.53 -17.18 -2.33
N PRO A 147 3.42 -18.12 -2.70
CA PRO A 147 3.18 -19.55 -2.56
C PRO A 147 2.75 -19.91 -1.13
N LYS A 148 1.66 -20.67 -0.99
CA LYS A 148 1.33 -21.29 0.30
C LYS A 148 2.43 -22.32 0.58
N GLU A 149 2.92 -22.40 1.83
CA GLU A 149 3.91 -23.39 2.25
C GLU A 149 3.31 -24.82 2.13
N SER A 150 3.28 -25.38 0.91
CA SER A 150 3.02 -26.79 0.65
C SER A 150 4.35 -27.51 0.55
N SER A 151 4.42 -28.69 1.17
CA SER A 151 5.62 -29.51 1.40
C SER A 151 6.28 -30.12 0.15
N ASP A 152 5.95 -29.67 -1.06
CA ASP A 152 6.50 -30.23 -2.29
C ASP A 152 7.41 -29.23 -3.01
N ASP A 153 8.64 -29.70 -3.22
CA ASP A 153 9.80 -29.07 -3.85
C ASP A 153 9.61 -28.75 -5.35
N SER A 154 8.36 -28.62 -5.80
CA SER A 154 8.02 -28.17 -7.15
C SER A 154 8.10 -26.66 -7.21
N GLU A 155 8.74 -26.13 -8.26
CA GLU A 155 8.86 -24.69 -8.51
C GLU A 155 7.47 -24.05 -8.55
N VAL A 156 6.99 -23.49 -7.43
CA VAL A 156 5.61 -23.00 -7.30
C VAL A 156 5.42 -21.77 -8.19
N SER A 157 4.96 -22.01 -9.41
CA SER A 157 4.62 -20.96 -10.35
C SER A 157 3.26 -20.34 -9.98
N VAL A 158 3.21 -19.01 -9.94
CA VAL A 158 1.96 -18.27 -9.72
C VAL A 158 1.10 -18.35 -10.98
N SER A 159 -0.15 -18.79 -10.86
CA SER A 159 -1.06 -18.93 -12.01
C SER A 159 -1.39 -17.58 -12.66
N GLU A 160 -1.69 -17.59 -13.96
CA GLU A 160 -2.13 -16.37 -14.67
C GLU A 160 -3.37 -15.73 -14.01
N ASP A 161 -4.31 -16.54 -13.55
CA ASP A 161 -5.53 -16.06 -12.88
C ASP A 161 -5.21 -15.39 -11.55
N SER A 162 -4.23 -15.90 -10.81
CA SER A 162 -3.76 -15.25 -9.58
C SER A 162 -3.08 -13.92 -9.87
N LYS A 163 -2.32 -13.82 -10.98
CA LYS A 163 -1.73 -12.55 -11.44
C LYS A 163 -2.81 -11.54 -11.84
N LYS A 164 -3.83 -11.96 -12.60
CA LYS A 164 -4.96 -11.10 -13.00
C LYS A 164 -5.75 -10.60 -11.78
N ALA A 165 -6.10 -11.50 -10.87
CA ALA A 165 -6.77 -11.14 -9.62
C ALA A 165 -5.93 -10.17 -8.76
N ALA A 166 -4.61 -10.34 -8.74
CA ALA A 166 -3.72 -9.39 -8.06
C ALA A 166 -3.72 -8.01 -8.75
N VAL A 167 -3.77 -7.94 -10.09
CA VAL A 167 -3.93 -6.65 -10.81
C VAL A 167 -5.22 -5.96 -10.38
N ASP A 168 -6.35 -6.68 -10.37
CA ASP A 168 -7.64 -6.10 -9.98
C ASP A 168 -7.60 -5.54 -8.54
N LEU A 169 -7.00 -6.28 -7.61
CA LEU A 169 -6.83 -5.84 -6.22
C LEU A 169 -5.91 -4.60 -6.09
N LEU A 170 -4.86 -4.50 -6.92
CA LEU A 170 -3.96 -3.35 -6.97
C LEU A 170 -4.67 -2.10 -7.53
N LEU A 171 -5.49 -2.26 -8.57
CA LEU A 171 -6.31 -1.17 -9.11
C LEU A 171 -7.33 -0.68 -8.08
N LYS A 172 -7.96 -1.60 -7.35
CA LYS A 172 -8.89 -1.29 -6.25
C LYS A 172 -8.21 -0.51 -5.12
N ALA A 173 -7.02 -0.97 -4.70
CA ALA A 173 -6.23 -0.29 -3.67
C ALA A 173 -5.85 1.13 -4.12
N SER A 174 -5.41 1.28 -5.38
CA SER A 174 -5.12 2.57 -5.99
C SER A 174 -6.36 3.48 -6.03
N GLY A 175 -7.52 2.94 -6.40
CA GLY A 175 -8.80 3.65 -6.42
C GLY A 175 -9.18 4.22 -5.06
N TYR A 176 -9.09 3.41 -4.01
CA TYR A 176 -9.34 3.87 -2.63
C TYR A 176 -8.39 4.98 -2.19
N LEU A 177 -7.09 4.86 -2.47
CA LEU A 177 -6.10 5.88 -2.11
C LEU A 177 -6.28 7.16 -2.92
N ASN A 178 -6.55 7.04 -4.21
CA ASN A 178 -6.87 8.17 -5.08
C ASN A 178 -8.10 8.93 -4.58
N TYR A 179 -9.12 8.21 -4.10
CA TYR A 179 -10.29 8.83 -3.49
C TYR A 179 -9.95 9.55 -2.18
N CYS A 180 -9.11 8.94 -1.35
CA CYS A 180 -8.63 9.58 -0.11
C CYS A 180 -7.97 10.92 -0.40
N ILE A 181 -7.08 10.97 -1.40
CA ILE A 181 -6.32 12.17 -1.78
C ILE A 181 -7.23 13.26 -2.33
N ASN A 182 -8.08 12.91 -3.31
CA ASN A 182 -8.83 13.91 -4.08
C ASN A 182 -10.15 14.35 -3.43
N HIS A 183 -10.73 13.53 -2.56
CA HIS A 183 -12.07 13.78 -2.02
C HIS A 183 -12.14 13.86 -0.50
N ILE A 184 -11.36 13.06 0.23
CA ILE A 184 -11.39 13.03 1.70
C ILE A 184 -10.45 14.09 2.27
N LEU A 185 -9.17 14.07 1.89
CA LEU A 185 -8.15 15.00 2.41
C LEU A 185 -8.47 16.47 2.11
N VAL A 186 -9.08 16.75 0.97
CA VAL A 186 -9.52 18.11 0.60
C VAL A 186 -10.62 18.64 1.53
N ARG A 187 -11.38 17.75 2.17
CA ARG A 187 -12.46 18.09 3.11
C ARG A 187 -12.02 18.09 4.58
N CYS A 188 -10.87 17.49 4.89
CA CYS A 188 -10.30 17.51 6.24
C CYS A 188 -9.95 18.95 6.67
N PRO A 189 -10.32 19.38 7.89
CA PRO A 189 -9.88 20.66 8.44
C PRO A 189 -8.35 20.78 8.48
N LEU A 190 -7.82 21.99 8.29
CA LEU A 190 -6.37 22.22 8.18
C LEU A 190 -5.60 21.75 9.42
N GLN A 191 -6.16 21.96 10.62
CA GLN A 191 -5.55 21.53 11.87
C GLN A 191 -5.42 20.00 11.92
N ILE A 192 -6.50 19.29 11.56
CA ILE A 192 -6.51 17.82 11.48
C ILE A 192 -5.47 17.33 10.47
N ARG A 193 -5.34 18.00 9.32
CA ARG A 193 -4.32 17.67 8.31
C ARG A 193 -2.89 17.81 8.82
N GLN A 194 -2.61 18.83 9.63
CA GLN A 194 -1.28 19.05 10.22
C GLN A 194 -0.93 18.00 11.27
N ASP A 195 -1.93 17.48 11.97
CA ASP A 195 -1.77 16.46 13.00
C ASP A 195 -1.87 15.02 12.47
N LEU A 196 -2.01 14.83 11.15
CA LEU A 196 -2.04 13.51 10.55
C LEU A 196 -0.74 12.76 10.81
N PRO A 197 -0.83 11.45 11.12
CA PRO A 197 0.36 10.64 11.27
C PRO A 197 1.09 10.51 9.93
N HIS A 198 2.41 10.25 9.98
CA HIS A 198 3.28 10.27 8.78
C HIS A 198 2.80 9.36 7.65
N ASP A 199 2.18 8.24 7.97
CA ASP A 199 1.65 7.27 7.02
C ASP A 199 0.36 7.74 6.30
N LEU A 200 -0.28 8.81 6.77
CA LEU A 200 -1.45 9.43 6.13
C LEU A 200 -1.14 10.79 5.48
N GLN A 201 0.14 11.17 5.35
CA GLN A 201 0.53 12.36 4.61
C GLN A 201 0.21 12.21 3.12
N ASP A 202 -0.20 13.31 2.48
CA ASP A 202 -0.58 13.36 1.06
C ASP A 202 0.43 12.60 0.15
N GLY A 203 1.72 12.93 0.25
CA GLY A 203 2.76 12.29 -0.57
C GLY A 203 2.98 10.81 -0.28
N VAL A 204 2.69 10.32 0.94
CA VAL A 204 2.77 8.89 1.28
C VAL A 204 1.58 8.13 0.69
N LEU A 205 0.38 8.70 0.78
CA LEU A 205 -0.82 8.13 0.16
C LEU A 205 -0.68 8.09 -1.36
N GLU A 206 -0.17 9.18 -1.96
CA GLU A 206 0.05 9.28 -3.40
C GLU A 206 1.14 8.30 -3.87
N ALA A 207 2.26 8.22 -3.16
CA ALA A 207 3.31 7.24 -3.46
C ALA A 207 2.78 5.81 -3.40
N THR A 208 1.92 5.49 -2.41
CA THR A 208 1.34 4.14 -2.27
C THR A 208 0.31 3.86 -3.36
N CYS A 209 -0.47 4.86 -3.76
CA CYS A 209 -1.41 4.80 -4.89
C CYS A 209 -0.67 4.46 -6.19
N ILE A 210 0.42 5.18 -6.47
CA ILE A 210 1.26 5.02 -7.66
C ILE A 210 2.05 3.69 -7.59
N GLN A 211 2.52 3.29 -6.40
CA GLN A 211 3.16 2.00 -6.17
C GLN A 211 2.25 0.86 -6.64
N ALA A 212 0.97 0.88 -6.27
CA ALA A 212 0.02 -0.15 -6.65
C ALA A 212 -0.11 -0.27 -8.18
N LEU A 213 -0.16 0.85 -8.90
CA LEU A 213 -0.18 0.88 -10.37
C LEU A 213 1.13 0.35 -10.98
N GLY A 214 2.28 0.76 -10.44
CA GLY A 214 3.59 0.28 -10.87
C GLY A 214 3.75 -1.23 -10.70
N GLN A 215 3.23 -1.79 -9.60
CA GLN A 215 3.17 -3.23 -9.41
C GLN A 215 2.13 -3.88 -10.33
N GLY A 216 1.02 -3.22 -10.67
CA GLY A 216 0.09 -3.72 -11.68
C GLY A 216 0.74 -3.88 -13.07
N ILE A 217 1.53 -2.89 -13.50
CA ILE A 217 2.30 -2.95 -14.75
C ILE A 217 3.33 -4.08 -14.72
N GLU A 218 3.98 -4.32 -13.58
CA GLU A 218 4.90 -5.44 -13.43
C GLU A 218 4.22 -6.79 -13.76
N MET A 219 2.93 -6.93 -13.42
CA MET A 219 2.17 -8.17 -13.63
C MET A 219 1.88 -8.34 -15.10
N GLN A 220 1.42 -7.24 -15.73
CA GLN A 220 1.15 -7.19 -17.16
C GLN A 220 2.43 -7.46 -17.97
N LEU A 221 3.58 -6.93 -17.54
CA LEU A 221 4.87 -7.20 -18.16
C LEU A 221 5.28 -8.67 -18.00
N GLY A 222 5.05 -9.26 -16.83
CA GLY A 222 5.25 -10.70 -16.60
C GLY A 222 4.40 -11.56 -17.54
N LEU A 223 3.10 -11.29 -17.63
CA LEU A 223 2.18 -11.97 -18.55
C LEU A 223 2.59 -11.77 -20.02
N ALA A 224 2.97 -10.55 -20.40
CA ALA A 224 3.46 -10.27 -21.74
C ALA A 224 4.76 -11.04 -22.04
N ALA A 225 5.68 -11.14 -21.07
CA ALA A 225 6.93 -11.87 -21.25
C ALA A 225 6.73 -13.36 -21.54
N GLU A 226 5.72 -13.96 -20.91
CA GLU A 226 5.29 -15.36 -21.08
C GLU A 226 4.42 -15.58 -22.34
N SER A 227 3.87 -14.52 -22.94
CA SER A 227 3.02 -14.61 -24.12
C SER A 227 3.79 -14.53 -25.44
N ASP A 228 3.56 -15.50 -26.33
CA ASP A 228 4.07 -15.49 -27.71
C ASP A 228 3.41 -14.41 -28.59
N LYS A 229 2.24 -13.90 -28.18
CA LYS A 229 1.50 -12.86 -28.91
C LYS A 229 2.02 -11.45 -28.60
N ALA A 230 2.68 -11.26 -27.47
CA ALA A 230 3.15 -9.96 -27.04
C ALA A 230 4.42 -9.56 -27.80
N THR A 231 4.33 -8.47 -28.56
CA THR A 231 5.48 -7.94 -29.30
C THR A 231 6.54 -7.35 -28.38
N LEU A 232 7.77 -7.24 -28.89
CA LEU A 232 8.86 -6.60 -28.16
C LEU A 232 8.55 -5.14 -27.82
N SER A 233 7.83 -4.43 -28.69
CA SER A 233 7.39 -3.05 -28.45
C SER A 233 6.43 -2.95 -27.28
N VAL A 234 5.53 -3.92 -27.09
CA VAL A 234 4.64 -3.99 -25.92
C VAL A 234 5.45 -4.22 -24.64
N LYS A 235 6.40 -5.16 -24.66
CA LYS A 235 7.27 -5.45 -23.50
C LYS A 235 8.12 -4.23 -23.11
N ARG A 236 8.70 -3.54 -24.09
CA ARG A 236 9.43 -2.28 -23.85
C ARG A 236 8.52 -1.22 -23.25
N ARG A 237 7.34 -0.98 -23.85
CA ARG A 237 6.38 0.02 -23.37
C ARG A 237 6.03 -0.21 -21.90
N LEU A 238 5.60 -1.42 -21.55
CA LEU A 238 5.24 -1.77 -20.17
C LEU A 238 6.42 -1.57 -19.21
N ALA A 239 7.63 -1.98 -19.58
CA ALA A 239 8.82 -1.76 -18.75
C ALA A 239 9.13 -0.26 -18.55
N CYS A 240 8.93 0.57 -19.57
CA CYS A 240 9.13 2.02 -19.47
C CYS A 240 8.04 2.70 -18.63
N GLU A 241 6.77 2.29 -18.79
CA GLU A 241 5.68 2.77 -17.93
C GLU A 241 5.97 2.44 -16.44
N GLN A 242 6.48 1.24 -16.15
CA GLN A 242 6.87 0.84 -14.81
C GLN A 242 7.96 1.77 -14.20
N VAL A 243 8.94 2.18 -15.01
CA VAL A 243 9.96 3.17 -14.59
C VAL A 243 9.31 4.48 -14.20
N SER A 244 8.40 4.99 -15.04
CA SER A 244 7.70 6.25 -14.79
C SER A 244 6.87 6.20 -13.50
N TYR A 245 6.13 5.11 -13.25
CA TYR A 245 5.39 4.93 -12.00
C TYR A 245 6.29 5.00 -10.78
N PHE A 246 7.37 4.21 -10.72
CA PHE A 246 8.24 4.23 -9.54
C PHE A 246 9.05 5.52 -9.40
N ALA A 247 9.35 6.22 -10.50
CA ALA A 247 9.92 7.56 -10.44
C ALA A 247 8.96 8.57 -9.80
N GLN A 248 7.69 8.56 -10.21
CA GLN A 248 6.65 9.41 -9.62
C GLN A 248 6.42 9.08 -8.14
N ALA A 249 6.32 7.80 -7.79
CA ALA A 249 6.17 7.38 -6.39
C ALA A 249 7.36 7.85 -5.51
N HIS A 250 8.59 7.76 -6.03
CA HIS A 250 9.77 8.28 -5.34
C HIS A 250 9.70 9.80 -5.17
N TYR A 251 9.25 10.53 -6.19
CA TYR A 251 9.08 11.99 -6.12
C TYR A 251 8.08 12.38 -5.02
N CYS A 252 6.93 11.71 -4.94
CA CYS A 252 5.93 11.95 -3.89
C CYS A 252 6.51 11.76 -2.47
N LEU A 253 7.40 10.77 -2.28
CA LEU A 253 8.05 10.53 -0.99
C LEU A 253 9.15 11.54 -0.64
N SER A 254 9.73 12.23 -1.62
CA SER A 254 10.88 13.13 -1.41
C SER A 254 10.57 14.35 -0.54
N GLY A 255 9.30 14.77 -0.48
CA GLY A 255 8.80 15.84 0.38
C GLY A 255 8.27 15.38 1.73
N CYS A 256 8.22 14.06 2.01
CA CYS A 256 7.59 13.50 3.20
C CYS A 256 8.60 13.31 4.35
N ILE A 257 8.09 13.39 5.58
CA ILE A 257 8.89 13.05 6.77
C ILE A 257 9.05 11.53 6.83
N THR A 258 10.21 11.05 6.41
CA THR A 258 10.52 9.61 6.31
C THR A 258 11.44 9.11 7.43
N ASN A 259 11.55 9.87 8.52
CA ASN A 259 12.45 9.57 9.64
C ASN A 259 12.08 8.29 10.40
N GLY A 260 10.81 7.88 10.33
CA GLY A 260 10.32 6.61 10.88
C GLY A 260 10.87 5.39 10.13
N VAL A 261 11.03 4.28 10.86
CA VAL A 261 11.58 3.01 10.34
C VAL A 261 10.88 2.57 9.04
N TYR A 262 9.55 2.71 8.99
CA TYR A 262 8.76 2.23 7.87
C TYR A 262 8.75 3.18 6.66
N GLY A 263 8.83 4.49 6.88
CA GLY A 263 9.03 5.47 5.80
C GLY A 263 10.32 5.19 5.02
N LYS A 264 11.41 4.84 5.74
CA LYS A 264 12.66 4.40 5.12
C LYS A 264 12.48 3.09 4.35
N LYS A 265 11.74 2.13 4.89
CA LYS A 265 11.49 0.85 4.21
C LYS A 265 10.68 1.03 2.91
N HIS A 266 9.70 1.92 2.89
CA HIS A 266 8.95 2.26 1.68
C HIS A 266 9.84 2.88 0.61
N ILE A 267 10.73 3.82 0.96
CA ILE A 267 11.71 4.38 0.00
C ILE A 267 12.62 3.28 -0.56
N LEU A 268 13.11 2.38 0.30
CA LEU A 268 13.96 1.26 -0.14
C LEU A 268 13.21 0.32 -1.10
N PHE A 269 11.92 0.07 -0.86
CA PHE A 269 11.07 -0.70 -1.76
C PHE A 269 10.95 -0.02 -3.12
N ILE A 270 10.56 1.26 -3.15
CA ILE A 270 10.43 2.03 -4.39
C ILE A 270 11.76 2.07 -5.16
N LYS A 271 12.88 2.28 -4.47
CA LYS A 271 14.22 2.26 -5.08
C LYS A 271 14.52 0.90 -5.71
N TRP A 272 14.25 -0.19 -5.01
CA TRP A 272 14.46 -1.54 -5.54
C TRP A 272 13.63 -1.76 -6.81
N LYS A 273 12.32 -1.50 -6.76
CA LYS A 273 11.43 -1.71 -7.92
C LYS A 273 11.73 -0.78 -9.08
N TYR A 274 12.13 0.46 -8.82
CA TYR A 274 12.61 1.39 -9.85
C TYR A 274 13.83 0.84 -10.60
N LEU A 275 14.81 0.28 -9.89
CA LEU A 275 16.02 -0.29 -10.51
C LEU A 275 15.69 -1.54 -11.34
N GLU A 276 14.80 -2.41 -10.87
CA GLU A 276 14.32 -3.56 -11.67
C GLU A 276 13.57 -3.12 -12.93
N ALA A 277 12.70 -2.12 -12.82
CA ALA A 277 11.98 -1.55 -13.94
C ALA A 277 12.95 -0.95 -14.97
N LYS A 278 13.97 -0.20 -14.51
CA LYS A 278 14.96 0.44 -15.38
C LYS A 278 15.84 -0.58 -16.09
N ALA A 279 16.26 -1.64 -15.39
CA ALA A 279 16.96 -2.77 -16.00
C ALA A 279 16.09 -3.42 -17.09
N SER A 280 14.82 -3.69 -16.79
CA SER A 280 13.87 -4.27 -17.75
C SER A 280 13.66 -3.38 -18.98
N ALA A 281 13.54 -2.07 -18.77
CA ALA A 281 13.34 -1.09 -19.84
C ALA A 281 14.55 -1.04 -20.77
N TYR A 282 15.77 -0.94 -20.23
CA TYR A 282 16.99 -0.98 -21.04
C TYR A 282 17.19 -2.30 -21.77
N TYR A 283 16.87 -3.43 -21.13
CA TYR A 283 16.94 -4.73 -21.79
C TYR A 283 16.05 -4.78 -23.03
N TYR A 284 14.76 -4.45 -22.91
CA TYR A 284 13.85 -4.49 -24.06
C TYR A 284 14.12 -3.37 -25.07
N HIS A 285 14.63 -2.22 -24.63
CA HIS A 285 15.06 -1.14 -25.52
C HIS A 285 16.27 -1.55 -26.36
N GLY A 286 17.30 -2.14 -25.74
CA GLY A 286 18.47 -2.67 -26.44
C GLY A 286 18.10 -3.75 -27.47
N LEU A 287 17.15 -4.63 -27.13
CA LEU A 287 16.65 -5.63 -28.10
C LEU A 287 15.98 -5.00 -29.33
N LEU A 288 15.32 -3.84 -29.18
CA LEU A 288 14.71 -3.12 -30.29
C LEU A 288 15.75 -2.39 -31.13
N LEU A 289 16.67 -1.67 -30.49
CA LEU A 289 17.79 -1.00 -31.17
C LEU A 289 18.61 -2.00 -31.98
N ASN A 290 18.83 -3.22 -31.46
CA ASN A 290 19.59 -4.24 -32.17
C ASN A 290 18.93 -4.73 -33.47
N LYS A 291 17.65 -4.42 -33.70
CA LYS A 291 16.94 -4.67 -34.97
C LYS A 291 16.98 -3.48 -35.93
N GLY A 292 17.54 -2.35 -35.51
CA GLY A 292 17.71 -1.16 -36.34
C GLY A 292 18.73 -1.39 -37.47
N PRO A 293 18.62 -0.67 -38.58
CA PRO A 293 19.47 -0.88 -39.76
C PRO A 293 20.85 -0.24 -39.64
N GLU A 294 21.01 0.79 -38.79
CA GLU A 294 22.25 1.56 -38.69
C GLU A 294 23.26 0.94 -37.70
N PRO A 295 24.57 0.93 -38.00
CA PRO A 295 25.61 0.43 -37.10
C PRO A 295 25.62 1.07 -35.70
N SER A 296 25.31 2.37 -35.62
CA SER A 296 25.15 3.15 -34.38
C SER A 296 24.08 2.55 -33.45
N ASN A 297 23.03 1.94 -34.01
CA ASN A 297 21.99 1.27 -33.23
C ASN A 297 22.54 0.04 -32.50
N HIS A 298 23.47 -0.69 -33.12
CA HIS A 298 24.04 -1.89 -32.52
C HIS A 298 24.99 -1.58 -31.37
N VAL A 299 25.76 -0.49 -31.47
CA VAL A 299 26.58 0.02 -30.36
C VAL A 299 25.69 0.52 -29.23
N SER A 300 24.68 1.34 -29.54
CA SER A 300 23.69 1.81 -28.56
C SER A 300 22.96 0.66 -27.86
N ALA A 301 22.63 -0.41 -28.60
CA ALA A 301 22.06 -1.63 -28.05
C ALA A 301 23.03 -2.33 -27.09
N ALA A 302 24.33 -2.38 -27.41
CA ALA A 302 25.34 -2.92 -26.51
C ALA A 302 25.39 -2.11 -25.20
N CYS A 303 25.44 -0.77 -25.27
CA CYS A 303 25.41 0.10 -24.09
C CYS A 303 24.16 -0.13 -23.24
N CYS A 304 22.98 -0.27 -23.86
CA CYS A 304 21.73 -0.58 -23.14
C CYS A 304 21.81 -1.92 -22.39
N HIS A 305 22.38 -2.96 -23.01
CA HIS A 305 22.50 -4.27 -22.36
C HIS A 305 23.51 -4.26 -21.21
N LEU A 306 24.60 -3.51 -21.32
CA LEU A 306 25.56 -3.31 -20.22
C LEU A 306 24.93 -2.55 -19.06
N ALA A 307 24.28 -1.41 -19.32
CA ALA A 307 23.59 -0.65 -18.29
C ALA A 307 22.45 -1.45 -17.64
N SER A 308 21.74 -2.25 -18.42
CA SER A 308 20.72 -3.16 -17.91
C SER A 308 21.27 -4.17 -16.89
N ASP A 309 22.50 -4.65 -17.08
CA ASP A 309 23.16 -5.61 -16.18
C ASP A 309 23.64 -4.93 -14.89
N GLU A 310 24.25 -3.74 -15.01
CA GLU A 310 24.63 -2.94 -13.85
C GLU A 310 23.42 -2.57 -12.97
N LEU A 311 22.33 -2.10 -13.60
CA LEU A 311 21.08 -1.78 -12.90
C LEU A 311 20.46 -3.00 -12.24
N LEU A 312 20.59 -4.18 -12.85
CA LEU A 312 20.12 -5.43 -12.26
C LEU A 312 20.96 -5.85 -11.04
N LEU A 313 22.27 -5.62 -11.07
CA LEU A 313 23.13 -5.84 -9.90
C LEU A 313 22.78 -4.85 -8.77
N ASP A 314 22.53 -3.59 -9.11
CA ASP A 314 22.08 -2.58 -8.16
C ASP A 314 20.72 -2.89 -7.56
N SER A 315 19.79 -3.39 -8.36
CA SER A 315 18.45 -3.78 -7.88
C SER A 315 18.54 -4.91 -6.85
N LYS A 316 19.42 -5.89 -7.04
CA LYS A 316 19.67 -6.96 -6.07
C LYS A 316 20.21 -6.40 -4.74
N ARG A 317 21.12 -5.42 -4.78
CA ARG A 317 21.62 -4.73 -3.58
C ARG A 317 20.52 -3.94 -2.87
N ALA A 318 19.66 -3.25 -3.64
CA ALA A 318 18.52 -2.52 -3.10
C ALA A 318 17.48 -3.46 -2.48
N CYS A 319 17.19 -4.61 -3.10
CA CYS A 319 16.32 -5.66 -2.56
C CYS A 319 16.81 -6.16 -1.20
N LEU A 320 18.11 -6.46 -1.08
CA LEU A 320 18.71 -6.87 0.19
C LEU A 320 18.58 -5.77 1.25
N SER A 321 18.83 -4.52 0.88
CA SER A 321 18.66 -3.37 1.78
C SER A 321 17.22 -3.24 2.29
N PHE A 322 16.24 -3.38 1.41
CA PHE A 322 14.81 -3.42 1.76
C PHE A 322 14.48 -4.59 2.70
N CYS A 323 14.99 -5.79 2.41
CA CYS A 323 14.71 -6.99 3.20
C CYS A 323 15.27 -6.90 4.63
N LEU A 324 16.46 -6.31 4.77
CA LEU A 324 17.14 -6.13 6.06
C LEU A 324 16.58 -4.94 6.86
N ALA A 325 15.94 -3.97 6.21
CA ALA A 325 15.25 -2.89 6.90
C ALA A 325 14.07 -3.43 7.72
N ALA A 326 13.90 -2.92 8.94
CA ALA A 326 12.82 -3.33 9.82
C ALA A 326 11.44 -2.89 9.27
N PRO A 327 10.37 -3.70 9.47
CA PRO A 327 10.42 -5.07 9.97
C PRO A 327 11.07 -6.01 8.95
N VAL A 328 11.99 -6.88 9.37
CA VAL A 328 12.74 -7.76 8.45
C VAL A 328 11.79 -8.63 7.63
N THR A 329 12.05 -8.74 6.33
CA THR A 329 11.27 -9.56 5.38
C THR A 329 12.16 -10.61 4.73
N ARG A 330 11.60 -11.75 4.32
CA ARG A 330 12.32 -12.74 3.51
C ARG A 330 12.62 -12.12 2.15
N VAL A 331 13.72 -12.55 1.54
CA VAL A 331 13.98 -12.26 0.13
C VAL A 331 12.78 -12.77 -0.67
N PRO A 332 12.10 -11.90 -1.43
CA PRO A 332 10.94 -12.32 -2.21
C PRO A 332 11.34 -13.41 -3.22
N PRO A 333 10.43 -14.36 -3.51
CA PRO A 333 10.68 -15.33 -4.56
C PRO A 333 10.92 -14.57 -5.87
N VAL A 334 11.71 -15.13 -6.77
CA VAL A 334 11.85 -14.52 -8.10
C VAL A 334 10.64 -14.94 -8.92
N TRP A 335 9.79 -13.98 -9.26
CA TRP A 335 8.57 -14.21 -10.02
C TRP A 335 8.40 -13.19 -11.14
N GLY A 336 7.38 -13.37 -11.98
CA GLY A 336 7.07 -12.46 -13.07
C GLY A 336 8.21 -12.34 -14.09
N VAL A 337 8.38 -11.14 -14.66
CA VAL A 337 9.37 -10.89 -15.70
C VAL A 337 10.81 -11.14 -15.21
N MET A 338 11.09 -10.89 -13.92
CA MET A 338 12.43 -11.01 -13.35
C MET A 338 12.92 -12.45 -13.28
N LYS A 339 12.02 -13.44 -13.23
CA LYS A 339 12.38 -14.87 -13.35
C LYS A 339 13.18 -15.14 -14.63
N HIS A 340 12.82 -14.48 -15.71
CA HIS A 340 13.50 -14.63 -16.99
C HIS A 340 14.68 -13.68 -17.14
N LEU A 341 14.53 -12.43 -16.69
CA LEU A 341 15.52 -11.38 -16.89
C LEU A 341 16.79 -11.60 -16.05
N HIS A 342 16.69 -12.23 -14.88
CA HIS A 342 17.86 -12.57 -14.06
C HIS A 342 18.91 -13.42 -14.79
N LYS A 343 18.47 -14.22 -15.76
CA LYS A 343 19.37 -15.00 -16.62
C LYS A 343 19.67 -14.28 -17.93
N LYS A 344 18.64 -13.75 -18.60
CA LYS A 344 18.79 -13.18 -19.95
C LYS A 344 19.63 -11.90 -20.00
N ILE A 345 19.56 -11.05 -18.96
CA ILE A 345 20.29 -9.79 -18.93
C ILE A 345 21.81 -10.05 -18.87
N PRO A 346 22.35 -10.80 -17.88
CA PRO A 346 23.80 -11.07 -17.83
C PRO A 346 24.32 -11.79 -19.07
N ASP A 347 23.58 -12.79 -19.57
CA ASP A 347 23.96 -13.56 -20.77
C ASP A 347 24.02 -12.66 -22.03
N MET A 348 23.12 -11.68 -22.14
CA MET A 348 23.13 -10.73 -23.25
C MET A 348 24.25 -9.71 -23.10
N ALA A 349 24.43 -9.15 -21.90
CA ALA A 349 25.47 -8.17 -21.59
C ALA A 349 26.86 -8.74 -21.85
N SER A 350 27.16 -9.95 -21.37
CA SER A 350 28.44 -10.63 -21.60
C SER A 350 28.75 -10.84 -23.09
N ARG A 351 27.76 -11.33 -23.87
CA ARG A 351 27.92 -11.50 -25.33
C ARG A 351 28.16 -10.16 -26.04
N LYS A 352 27.44 -9.11 -25.63
CA LYS A 352 27.60 -7.77 -26.21
C LYS A 352 28.94 -7.15 -25.84
N ALA A 353 29.39 -7.30 -24.59
CA ALA A 353 30.71 -6.86 -24.14
C ALA A 353 31.82 -7.50 -24.99
N GLN A 354 31.76 -8.82 -25.21
CA GLN A 354 32.75 -9.52 -26.02
C GLN A 354 32.74 -9.09 -27.49
N MET A 355 31.55 -8.93 -28.08
CA MET A 355 31.41 -8.60 -29.50
C MET A 355 31.80 -7.16 -29.82
N TYR A 356 31.59 -6.23 -28.89
CA TYR A 356 31.84 -4.80 -29.07
C TYR A 356 33.02 -4.27 -28.24
N ALA A 357 33.83 -5.14 -27.62
CA ALA A 357 34.90 -4.74 -26.70
C ALA A 357 35.78 -3.60 -27.26
N TYR A 358 36.26 -3.75 -28.49
CA TYR A 358 37.10 -2.76 -29.15
C TYR A 358 36.40 -1.39 -29.34
N LEU A 359 35.14 -1.41 -29.80
CA LEU A 359 34.36 -0.19 -30.05
C LEU A 359 33.94 0.51 -28.74
N LEU A 360 33.65 -0.27 -27.70
CA LEU A 360 33.31 0.26 -26.38
C LEU A 360 34.51 0.89 -25.67
N ASP A 361 35.72 0.38 -25.91
CA ASP A 361 36.96 0.96 -25.38
C ASP A 361 37.33 2.29 -26.08
N GLU A 362 37.10 2.40 -27.38
CA GLU A 362 37.33 3.64 -28.15
C GLU A 362 36.31 4.75 -27.86
N GLU A 363 35.02 4.39 -27.71
CA GLU A 363 33.93 5.36 -27.52
C GLU A 363 33.62 5.67 -26.05
N ARG A 364 34.37 5.08 -25.11
CA ARG A 364 34.12 5.15 -23.65
C ARG A 364 34.10 6.59 -23.10
N GLU A 365 34.81 7.52 -23.74
CA GLU A 365 34.90 8.92 -23.35
C GLU A 365 33.68 9.77 -23.78
N PHE A 366 32.84 9.28 -24.71
CA PHE A 366 31.74 10.06 -25.31
C PHE A 366 30.36 9.38 -25.26
N GLN A 367 30.25 8.15 -24.75
CA GLN A 367 28.99 7.41 -24.72
C GLN A 367 28.04 7.91 -23.61
N THR A 368 27.10 8.77 -24.00
CA THR A 368 25.87 9.00 -23.23
C THR A 368 24.94 7.81 -23.41
N LEU A 369 24.49 7.20 -22.30
CA LEU A 369 23.54 6.09 -22.35
C LEU A 369 22.26 6.52 -23.08
N PRO A 370 21.72 5.71 -24.02
CA PRO A 370 20.50 6.07 -24.72
C PRO A 370 19.35 6.40 -23.77
N GLU A 371 18.58 7.42 -24.09
CA GLU A 371 17.40 7.77 -23.30
C GLU A 371 16.31 6.71 -23.48
N ILE A 372 15.71 6.30 -22.36
CA ILE A 372 14.56 5.41 -22.39
C ILE A 372 13.34 6.22 -22.85
N PRO A 373 12.54 5.73 -23.80
CA PRO A 373 11.34 6.43 -24.26
C PRO A 373 10.29 6.53 -23.16
N GLU A 374 9.63 7.69 -23.09
CA GLU A 374 8.45 7.90 -22.25
C GLU A 374 7.17 7.48 -22.99
N PHE A 375 6.22 6.90 -22.25
CA PHE A 375 4.92 6.48 -22.77
C PHE A 375 3.79 6.97 -21.87
N SER A 376 2.60 7.13 -22.45
CA SER A 376 1.38 7.33 -21.67
C SER A 376 1.14 6.15 -20.74
N LEU A 377 0.88 6.45 -19.48
CA LEU A 377 0.58 5.46 -18.45
C LEU A 377 -0.79 4.82 -18.71
N SER A 378 -0.81 3.49 -18.84
CA SER A 378 -1.98 2.75 -19.29
C SER A 378 -2.92 2.32 -18.16
N LEU A 379 -2.37 1.95 -17.00
CA LEU A 379 -3.18 1.73 -15.80
C LEU A 379 -3.61 3.05 -15.18
N LYS A 380 -4.76 3.04 -14.50
CA LYS A 380 -5.27 4.17 -13.71
C LYS A 380 -5.90 3.61 -12.44
N PRO A 381 -6.02 4.41 -11.38
CA PRO A 381 -6.82 4.02 -10.21
C PRO A 381 -8.21 3.56 -10.66
N GLU A 382 -8.74 2.50 -10.04
CA GLU A 382 -10.12 2.10 -10.27
C GLU A 382 -11.06 3.22 -9.83
N ASP A 383 -12.08 3.52 -10.65
CA ASP A 383 -13.09 4.50 -10.28
C ASP A 383 -13.81 4.01 -9.03
N PHE A 384 -13.79 4.84 -7.98
CA PHE A 384 -14.43 4.53 -6.71
C PHE A 384 -15.32 5.68 -6.27
N GLU A 385 -16.52 5.32 -5.83
CA GLU A 385 -17.46 6.24 -5.22
C GLU A 385 -17.82 5.73 -3.82
N LEU A 386 -18.01 6.66 -2.88
CA LEU A 386 -18.54 6.32 -1.58
C LEU A 386 -19.99 5.85 -1.72
N PRO A 387 -20.43 4.88 -0.90
CA PRO A 387 -21.84 4.51 -0.85
C PRO A 387 -22.67 5.67 -0.30
N ASP A 388 -23.99 5.60 -0.51
CA ASP A 388 -24.93 6.53 0.10
C ASP A 388 -24.88 6.45 1.64
N ILE A 389 -25.26 7.55 2.29
CA ILE A 389 -25.43 7.59 3.74
C ILE A 389 -26.52 6.58 4.13
N ASP A 390 -26.28 5.82 5.20
CA ASP A 390 -27.23 4.82 5.68
C ASP A 390 -28.59 5.47 6.03
N ALA A 391 -29.69 4.89 5.55
CA ALA A 391 -31.04 5.43 5.74
C ALA A 391 -31.47 5.58 7.22
N SER A 392 -30.74 4.97 8.16
CA SER A 392 -30.94 5.22 9.60
C SER A 392 -30.72 6.69 10.01
N TRP A 393 -30.03 7.48 9.19
CA TRP A 393 -29.85 8.92 9.39
C TRP A 393 -31.08 9.77 8.97
N ASP A 394 -32.04 9.23 8.21
CA ASP A 394 -33.23 9.97 7.73
C ASP A 394 -34.40 9.99 8.74
N GLY A 395 -34.23 9.32 9.89
CA GLY A 395 -35.25 9.13 10.90
C GLY A 395 -35.43 10.30 11.88
N GLY A 396 -36.17 11.33 11.47
CA GLY A 396 -37.04 12.18 12.32
C GLY A 396 -36.39 13.22 13.25
N ASN A 397 -36.71 14.51 13.02
CA ASN A 397 -36.53 15.69 13.88
C ASN A 397 -35.61 15.52 15.10
N TRP A 398 -34.34 15.88 14.90
CA TRP A 398 -33.27 16.02 15.89
C TRP A 398 -33.54 17.12 16.93
N GLN A 399 -34.67 17.07 17.64
CA GLN A 399 -34.85 17.91 18.81
C GLN A 399 -34.06 17.29 19.96
N PRO A 400 -33.06 17.99 20.54
CA PRO A 400 -32.50 17.54 21.79
C PRO A 400 -33.64 17.41 22.80
N GLU A 401 -33.75 16.27 23.47
CA GLU A 401 -34.57 16.14 24.68
C GLU A 401 -34.00 17.10 25.72
N ILE A 402 -34.41 18.36 25.64
CA ILE A 402 -34.29 19.31 26.74
C ILE A 402 -35.25 18.76 27.79
N GLN A 403 -34.74 17.89 28.66
CA GLN A 403 -35.38 17.61 29.93
C GLN A 403 -35.60 18.96 30.60
N SER A 404 -36.84 19.43 30.57
CA SER A 404 -37.16 20.72 31.16
C SER A 404 -36.85 20.62 32.65
N LEU A 405 -36.14 21.61 33.19
CA LEU A 405 -35.88 21.79 34.63
C LEU A 405 -37.17 21.72 35.50
N LYS A 406 -38.34 21.76 34.88
CA LYS A 406 -39.66 21.61 35.51
C LYS A 406 -39.93 20.20 36.02
N GLU A 407 -39.34 19.15 35.44
CA GLU A 407 -39.57 17.77 35.90
C GLU A 407 -38.76 17.42 37.16
N HIS A 408 -37.73 18.20 37.48
CA HIS A 408 -36.92 18.05 38.70
C HIS A 408 -37.40 18.91 39.89
N LEU A 409 -38.45 19.72 39.72
CA LEU A 409 -38.97 20.63 40.77
C LEU A 409 -40.37 20.27 41.25
N MET A 410 -40.89 19.10 40.88
CA MET A 410 -42.06 18.52 41.54
C MET A 410 -41.58 17.69 42.74
N ASP A 411 -40.98 18.37 43.72
CA ASP A 411 -40.91 17.85 45.07
C ASP A 411 -42.34 17.89 45.64
N GLU A 412 -42.83 16.73 46.10
CA GLU A 412 -44.03 16.62 46.92
C GLU A 412 -43.76 17.28 48.29
N ASP A 413 -44.43 18.40 48.56
CA ASP A 413 -45.29 18.64 49.74
C ASP A 413 -45.89 20.07 49.74
#